data_AF-A0AAJ4EJA7-F1
#
_entry.id   AF-A0AAJ4EJA7-F1
#
_cell.length_a   1.000
_cell.length_b   1.000
_cell.length_c   1.000
_cell.angle_alpha   90.00
_cell.angle_beta   90.00
_cell.angle_gamma   90.00
#
_symmetry.space_group_name_H-M   'P 1'
#
loop_
_entity.id
_entity.type
_entity.pdbx_description
1 polymer ?
#
loop_
_entity_poly.entity_id
_entity_poly.type
_entity_poly.pdbx_seq_one_letter_code
_entity_poly.pdbx_strand_id
1 'polypeptide(L)'
;MYFRIIKKIDLNNIKRKEKQIKEIKKGLQESIDPVLKYKSELINSFIERVIPTLKNTADLEVLYEQFCDKKYEQQIIKISKKYNIDKLDINEIISEYRFTNQLPSNLIREKINQQYTEKIAINKNISKIKAKNEVKKELELNIINLINEFES
;
A
#
# COMPACT_ATOMS: atom_id res chain seq x y z
N MET A 1 -3.54 0.84 -15.10
CA MET A 1 -4.80 0.52 -15.85
C MET A 1 -6.12 0.77 -15.06
N TYR A 2 -6.08 0.90 -13.72
CA TYR A 2 -7.26 0.91 -12.82
C TYR A 2 -8.01 2.23 -12.68
N PHE A 3 -7.35 3.34 -12.94
CA PHE A 3 -7.98 4.65 -12.99
C PHE A 3 -9.15 4.73 -14.01
N ARG A 4 -9.12 3.88 -15.06
CA ARG A 4 -10.25 3.71 -16.01
C ARG A 4 -11.55 3.29 -15.32
N ILE A 5 -11.48 2.64 -14.16
CA ILE A 5 -12.64 2.22 -13.37
C ILE A 5 -13.27 3.43 -12.69
N ILE A 6 -12.44 4.31 -12.12
CA ILE A 6 -12.89 5.50 -11.38
C ILE A 6 -13.43 6.58 -12.34
N LYS A 7 -12.82 6.75 -13.53
CA LYS A 7 -13.33 7.67 -14.57
C LYS A 7 -14.78 7.43 -14.97
N LYS A 8 -15.32 6.22 -14.76
CA LYS A 8 -16.70 5.90 -15.12
C LYS A 8 -17.71 6.59 -14.22
N ILE A 9 -17.32 7.04 -13.01
CA ILE A 9 -18.25 7.55 -12.01
C ILE A 9 -18.76 8.94 -12.42
N ASP A 10 -20.05 9.02 -12.70
CA ASP A 10 -20.75 10.26 -13.06
C ASP A 10 -21.08 11.06 -11.79
N LEU A 11 -20.30 12.09 -11.49
CA LEU A 11 -20.54 12.96 -10.32
C LEU A 11 -21.78 13.84 -10.48
N ASN A 12 -22.29 14.03 -11.69
CA ASN A 12 -23.42 14.92 -11.97
C ASN A 12 -24.78 14.23 -11.85
N ASN A 13 -24.82 12.90 -11.83
CA ASN A 13 -26.06 12.13 -11.78
C ASN A 13 -26.03 11.11 -10.63
N ILE A 14 -26.79 11.40 -9.56
CA ILE A 14 -26.83 10.59 -8.33
C ILE A 14 -27.19 9.13 -8.62
N LYS A 15 -28.21 8.87 -9.45
CA LYS A 15 -28.63 7.49 -9.77
C LYS A 15 -27.55 6.73 -10.53
N ARG A 16 -26.87 7.37 -11.48
CA ARG A 16 -25.76 6.76 -12.22
C ARG A 16 -24.55 6.54 -11.31
N LYS A 17 -24.20 7.53 -10.50
CA LYS A 17 -23.14 7.47 -9.49
C LYS A 17 -23.29 6.24 -8.60
N GLU A 18 -24.47 6.06 -8.00
CA GLU A 18 -24.76 4.94 -7.09
C GLU A 18 -24.69 3.59 -7.81
N LYS A 19 -25.25 3.50 -9.02
CA LYS A 19 -25.20 2.28 -9.82
C LYS A 19 -23.75 1.91 -10.16
N GLN A 20 -22.96 2.87 -10.62
CA GLN A 20 -21.57 2.65 -11.00
C GLN A 20 -20.71 2.27 -9.79
N ILE A 21 -20.92 2.92 -8.63
CA ILE A 21 -20.25 2.54 -7.38
C ILE A 21 -20.57 1.08 -7.03
N LYS A 22 -21.83 0.66 -7.12
CA LYS A 22 -22.23 -0.74 -6.85
C LYS A 22 -21.57 -1.73 -7.82
N GLU A 23 -21.56 -1.41 -9.11
CA GLU A 23 -20.91 -2.24 -10.14
C GLU A 23 -19.41 -2.38 -9.91
N ILE A 24 -18.74 -1.27 -9.57
CA ILE A 24 -17.31 -1.26 -9.25
C ILE A 24 -17.05 -2.12 -8.01
N LYS A 25 -17.78 -1.91 -6.91
CA LYS A 25 -17.61 -2.70 -5.68
C LYS A 25 -17.82 -4.19 -5.91
N LYS A 26 -18.84 -4.56 -6.70
CA LYS A 26 -19.12 -5.95 -7.06
C LYS A 26 -17.96 -6.57 -7.86
N GLY A 27 -17.48 -5.88 -8.91
CA GLY A 27 -16.36 -6.36 -9.71
C GLY A 27 -15.05 -6.48 -8.92
N LEU A 28 -14.85 -5.63 -7.92
CA LEU A 28 -13.72 -5.73 -6.99
C LEU A 28 -13.84 -6.94 -6.04
N GLN A 29 -15.04 -7.23 -5.54
CA GLN A 29 -15.30 -8.37 -4.63
C GLN A 29 -15.20 -9.73 -5.32
N GLU A 30 -15.64 -9.81 -6.57
CA GLU A 30 -15.65 -11.06 -7.36
C GLU A 30 -14.26 -11.42 -7.92
N SER A 31 -13.27 -10.53 -7.76
CA SER A 31 -11.92 -10.78 -8.26
C SER A 31 -11.14 -11.74 -7.36
N ILE A 32 -10.60 -12.80 -7.98
CA ILE A 32 -9.73 -13.79 -7.33
C ILE A 32 -8.23 -13.47 -7.47
N ASP A 33 -7.87 -12.41 -8.18
CA ASP A 33 -6.48 -12.00 -8.39
C ASP A 33 -5.92 -11.35 -7.10
N PRO A 34 -4.85 -11.91 -6.49
CA PRO A 34 -4.25 -11.35 -5.27
C PRO A 34 -3.77 -9.90 -5.42
N VAL A 35 -3.30 -9.50 -6.61
CA VAL A 35 -2.89 -8.12 -6.90
C VAL A 35 -4.11 -7.22 -6.97
N LEU A 36 -5.21 -7.70 -7.57
CA LEU A 36 -6.48 -6.99 -7.56
C LEU A 36 -7.04 -6.83 -6.15
N LYS A 37 -6.77 -7.76 -5.23
CA LYS A 37 -7.21 -7.65 -3.84
C LYS A 37 -6.60 -6.44 -3.13
N TYR A 38 -5.28 -6.25 -3.18
CA TYR A 38 -4.64 -5.08 -2.54
C TYR A 38 -5.16 -3.75 -3.13
N LYS A 39 -5.33 -3.71 -4.46
CA LYS A 39 -5.88 -2.52 -5.14
C LYS A 39 -7.35 -2.29 -4.87
N SER A 40 -8.12 -3.35 -4.66
CA SER A 40 -9.54 -3.24 -4.33
C SER A 40 -9.74 -2.46 -3.03
N GLU A 41 -8.86 -2.62 -2.05
CA GLU A 41 -8.92 -1.87 -0.79
C GLU A 41 -8.65 -0.38 -1.02
N LEU A 42 -7.66 -0.04 -1.86
CA LEU A 42 -7.33 1.35 -2.21
C LEU A 42 -8.50 2.04 -2.95
N ILE A 43 -9.06 1.37 -3.96
CA ILE A 43 -10.19 1.89 -4.75
C ILE A 43 -11.45 1.99 -3.88
N ASN A 44 -11.75 0.99 -3.06
CA ASN A 44 -12.89 1.04 -2.14
C ASN A 44 -12.73 2.18 -1.12
N SER A 45 -11.53 2.36 -0.57
CA SER A 45 -11.26 3.44 0.37
C SER A 45 -11.45 4.82 -0.27
N PHE A 46 -11.04 5.00 -1.52
CA PHE A 46 -11.31 6.23 -2.28
C PHE A 46 -12.82 6.45 -2.49
N ILE A 47 -13.54 5.42 -2.94
CA ILE A 47 -14.99 5.49 -3.19
C ILE A 47 -15.76 5.83 -1.92
N GLU A 48 -15.37 5.30 -0.77
CA GLU A 48 -16.10 5.52 0.48
C GLU A 48 -15.76 6.84 1.16
N ARG A 49 -14.51 7.31 1.03
CA ARG A 49 -14.04 8.47 1.79
C ARG A 49 -13.98 9.75 0.99
N VAL A 50 -13.69 9.66 -0.30
CA VAL A 50 -13.47 10.84 -1.14
C VAL A 50 -14.74 11.17 -1.92
N ILE A 51 -15.29 10.22 -2.67
CA ILE A 51 -16.43 10.45 -3.58
C ILE A 51 -17.68 11.09 -2.92
N PRO A 52 -18.05 10.79 -1.65
CA PRO A 52 -19.16 11.45 -0.99
C PRO A 52 -18.93 12.95 -0.71
N THR A 53 -17.67 13.36 -0.65
CA THR A 53 -17.25 14.75 -0.32
C THR A 53 -17.05 15.63 -1.55
N LEU A 54 -17.09 15.05 -2.75
CA LEU A 54 -16.75 15.74 -3.99
C LEU A 54 -17.89 16.58 -4.53
N LYS A 55 -17.52 17.74 -5.06
CA LYS A 55 -18.39 18.56 -5.91
C LYS A 55 -18.43 17.99 -7.33
N ASN A 56 -19.50 18.34 -8.05
CA ASN A 56 -19.82 17.84 -9.39
C ASN A 56 -18.77 18.16 -10.48
N THR A 57 -17.86 19.11 -10.24
CA THR A 57 -16.80 19.55 -11.16
C THR A 57 -15.42 19.01 -10.82
N ALA A 58 -15.33 18.11 -9.85
CA ALA A 58 -14.05 17.60 -9.37
C ALA A 58 -13.36 16.68 -10.39
N ASP A 59 -12.06 16.85 -10.58
CA ASP A 59 -11.26 15.95 -11.39
C ASP A 59 -10.92 14.68 -10.60
N LEU A 60 -11.62 13.59 -10.92
CA LEU A 60 -11.45 12.30 -10.26
C LEU A 60 -10.06 11.70 -10.49
N GLU A 61 -9.35 12.06 -11.57
CA GLU A 61 -7.97 11.62 -11.84
C GLU A 61 -7.04 12.19 -10.81
N VAL A 62 -6.97 13.51 -10.77
CA VAL A 62 -6.10 14.26 -9.87
C VAL A 62 -6.40 13.91 -8.42
N LEU A 63 -7.67 13.79 -8.05
CA LEU A 63 -8.05 13.44 -6.69
C LEU A 63 -7.67 12.00 -6.31
N TYR A 64 -7.76 11.07 -7.24
CA TYR A 64 -7.34 9.69 -6.99
C TYR A 64 -5.83 9.59 -6.86
N GLU A 65 -5.06 10.25 -7.73
CA GLU A 65 -3.60 10.32 -7.63
C GLU A 65 -3.15 10.92 -6.29
N GLN A 66 -3.69 12.07 -5.91
CA GLN A 66 -3.39 12.69 -4.62
C GLN A 66 -3.78 11.82 -3.42
N PHE A 67 -4.86 11.04 -3.54
CA PHE A 67 -5.25 10.09 -2.51
C PHE A 67 -4.25 8.94 -2.39
N CYS A 68 -3.82 8.38 -3.53
CA CYS A 68 -2.80 7.33 -3.60
C CYS A 68 -1.48 7.82 -2.99
N ASP A 69 -0.99 8.99 -3.36
CA ASP A 69 0.26 9.55 -2.82
C ASP A 69 0.22 9.72 -1.30
N LYS A 70 -0.88 10.28 -0.79
CA LYS A 70 -1.08 10.43 0.67
C LYS A 70 -1.12 9.08 1.38
N LYS A 71 -1.76 8.09 0.77
CA LYS A 71 -1.84 6.73 1.32
C LYS A 71 -0.49 6.03 1.30
N TYR A 72 0.25 6.16 0.21
CA TYR A 72 1.61 5.63 0.07
C TYR A 72 2.52 6.18 1.17
N GLU A 73 2.57 7.50 1.33
CA GLU A 73 3.37 8.16 2.38
C GLU A 73 2.96 7.71 3.78
N GLN A 74 1.65 7.52 4.04
CA GLN A 74 1.16 6.97 5.30
C GLN A 74 1.66 5.55 5.56
N GLN A 75 1.73 4.70 4.54
CA GLN A 75 2.25 3.34 4.68
C GLN A 75 3.76 3.34 4.91
N ILE A 76 4.52 4.18 4.20
CA ILE A 76 5.96 4.38 4.45
C ILE A 76 6.20 4.81 5.90
N ILE A 77 5.43 5.79 6.41
CA ILE A 77 5.49 6.22 7.82
C ILE A 77 5.21 5.05 8.78
N LYS A 78 4.21 4.21 8.48
CA LYS A 78 3.86 3.07 9.34
C LYS A 78 4.97 2.03 9.38
N ILE A 79 5.54 1.68 8.23
CA ILE A 79 6.67 0.75 8.13
C ILE A 79 7.87 1.33 8.88
N SER A 80 8.20 2.60 8.65
CA SER A 80 9.27 3.33 9.34
C SER A 80 9.14 3.24 10.85
N LYS A 81 7.98 3.61 11.40
CA LYS A 81 7.72 3.56 12.84
C LYS A 81 7.74 2.15 13.40
N LYS A 82 7.17 1.18 12.67
CA LYS A 82 7.09 -0.21 13.12
C LYS A 82 8.47 -0.84 13.27
N TYR A 83 9.33 -0.66 12.27
CA TYR A 83 10.65 -1.29 12.24
C TYR A 83 11.78 -0.41 12.80
N ASN A 84 11.47 0.85 13.16
CA ASN A 84 12.43 1.86 13.56
C ASN A 84 13.54 2.06 12.51
N ILE A 85 13.11 2.19 11.25
CA ILE A 85 13.95 2.40 10.06
C ILE A 85 13.58 3.77 9.48
N ASP A 86 14.56 4.53 8.98
CA ASP A 86 14.29 5.82 8.37
C ASP A 86 13.43 5.66 7.10
N LYS A 87 12.58 6.64 6.80
CA LYS A 87 11.76 6.60 5.59
C LYS A 87 12.61 6.62 4.32
N LEU A 88 13.74 7.35 4.34
CA LEU A 88 14.68 7.41 3.22
C LEU A 88 15.26 6.03 2.93
N ASP A 89 15.59 5.26 3.97
CA ASP A 89 16.08 3.88 3.81
C ASP A 89 15.00 2.96 3.22
N ILE A 90 13.73 3.13 3.62
CA ILE A 90 12.62 2.37 3.03
C ILE A 90 12.43 2.73 1.56
N ASN A 91 12.51 4.02 1.24
CA ASN A 91 12.42 4.50 -0.14
C ASN A 91 13.61 4.04 -0.99
N GLU A 92 14.82 3.96 -0.42
CA GLU A 92 16.01 3.38 -1.04
C GLU A 92 15.76 1.91 -1.39
N ILE A 93 15.29 1.10 -0.42
CA ILE A 93 14.97 -0.32 -0.64
C ILE A 93 13.93 -0.50 -1.76
N ILE A 94 12.88 0.32 -1.79
CA ILE A 94 11.85 0.27 -2.83
C ILE A 94 12.43 0.69 -4.19
N SER A 95 13.28 1.71 -4.23
CA SER A 95 13.90 2.20 -5.47
C SER A 95 14.82 1.14 -6.08
N GLU A 96 15.62 0.48 -5.26
CA GLU A 96 16.47 -0.65 -5.67
C GLU A 96 15.64 -1.83 -6.19
N TYR A 97 14.52 -2.15 -5.52
CA TYR A 97 13.60 -3.16 -6.03
C TYR A 97 13.04 -2.78 -7.40
N ARG A 98 12.60 -1.53 -7.60
CA ARG A 98 12.07 -1.05 -8.89
C ARG A 98 13.10 -1.12 -10.01
N PHE A 99 14.36 -0.87 -9.69
CA PHE A 99 15.45 -0.92 -10.66
C PHE A 99 15.82 -2.35 -11.06
N THR A 100 15.85 -3.27 -10.09
CA THR A 100 16.38 -4.63 -10.28
C THR A 100 15.30 -5.71 -10.43
N ASN A 101 14.05 -5.40 -10.11
CA ASN A 101 12.95 -6.36 -9.86
C ASN A 101 13.29 -7.43 -8.82
N GLN A 102 14.26 -7.18 -7.94
CA GLN A 102 14.70 -8.07 -6.89
C GLN A 102 14.79 -7.31 -5.56
N LEU A 103 14.34 -7.92 -4.47
CA LEU A 103 14.47 -7.28 -3.16
C LEU A 103 15.95 -7.19 -2.77
N PRO A 104 16.46 -6.00 -2.38
CA PRO A 104 17.86 -5.81 -1.99
C PRO A 104 18.08 -6.39 -0.58
N SER A 105 18.13 -7.70 -0.52
CA SER A 105 18.10 -8.50 0.72
C SER A 105 19.24 -8.20 1.70
N ASN A 106 20.38 -7.70 1.19
CA ASN A 106 21.53 -7.25 1.99
C ASN A 106 21.26 -5.88 2.60
N LEU A 107 20.81 -4.91 1.79
CA LEU A 107 20.42 -3.58 2.25
C LEU A 107 19.36 -3.68 3.35
N ILE A 108 18.32 -4.48 3.14
CA ILE A 108 17.29 -4.73 4.15
C ILE A 108 17.91 -5.25 5.45
N ARG A 109 18.86 -6.20 5.37
CA ARG A 109 19.51 -6.78 6.55
C ARG A 109 20.36 -5.78 7.32
N GLU A 110 20.96 -4.81 6.63
CA GLU A 110 21.76 -3.72 7.19
C GLU A 110 20.88 -2.68 7.88
N LYS A 111 19.75 -2.31 7.26
CA LYS A 111 18.83 -1.28 7.79
C LYS A 111 17.95 -1.78 8.95
N ILE A 112 17.81 -3.10 9.15
CA ILE A 112 17.05 -3.64 10.29
C ILE A 112 17.62 -3.14 11.61
N ASN A 113 16.77 -2.45 12.37
CA ASN A 113 17.13 -1.88 13.65
C ASN A 113 17.43 -2.95 14.71
N GLN A 114 18.61 -2.87 15.33
CA GLN A 114 19.04 -3.83 16.35
C GLN A 114 18.12 -3.81 17.58
N GLN A 115 17.79 -2.63 18.12
CA GLN A 115 16.94 -2.52 19.31
C GLN A 115 15.55 -3.13 19.08
N TYR A 116 14.99 -2.94 17.88
CA TYR A 116 13.73 -3.59 17.51
C TYR A 116 13.87 -5.12 17.47
N THR A 117 14.93 -5.65 16.84
CA THR A 117 15.15 -7.11 16.83
C THR A 117 15.38 -7.70 18.21
N GLU A 118 16.02 -6.97 19.12
CA GLU A 118 16.22 -7.40 20.50
C GLU A 118 14.90 -7.45 21.28
N LYS A 119 14.03 -6.45 21.10
CA LYS A 119 12.65 -6.48 21.64
C LYS A 119 11.88 -7.71 21.14
N ILE A 120 11.96 -8.01 19.85
CA ILE A 120 11.30 -9.20 19.28
C ILE A 120 11.89 -10.51 19.85
N ALA A 121 13.21 -10.59 19.98
CA ALA A 121 13.89 -11.77 20.54
C ALA A 121 13.43 -12.06 21.97
N ILE A 122 13.37 -11.02 22.81
CA ILE A 122 12.89 -11.12 24.20
C ILE A 122 11.42 -11.51 24.23
N ASN A 123 10.56 -10.79 23.51
CA ASN A 123 9.11 -10.99 23.54
C ASN A 123 8.69 -12.39 23.07
N LYS A 124 9.43 -12.97 22.10
CA LYS A 124 9.13 -14.29 21.55
C LYS A 124 9.97 -15.42 22.16
N ASN A 125 10.89 -15.11 23.09
CA ASN A 125 11.85 -16.05 23.65
C ASN A 125 12.64 -16.83 22.57
N ILE A 126 13.24 -16.12 21.61
CA ILE A 126 14.02 -16.69 20.51
C ILE A 126 15.42 -16.08 20.43
N SER A 127 16.34 -16.75 19.73
CA SER A 127 17.68 -16.20 19.51
C SER A 127 17.65 -14.91 18.69
N LYS A 128 18.61 -13.99 18.93
CA LYS A 128 18.75 -12.74 18.16
C LYS A 128 18.83 -12.99 16.65
N ILE A 129 19.50 -14.07 16.24
CA ILE A 129 19.62 -14.48 14.83
C ILE A 129 18.24 -14.83 14.26
N LYS A 130 17.45 -15.62 14.99
CA LYS A 130 16.10 -16.00 14.56
C LYS A 130 15.17 -14.78 14.49
N ALA A 131 15.23 -13.91 15.49
CA ALA A 131 14.47 -12.66 15.52
C ALA A 131 14.81 -11.75 14.32
N LYS A 132 16.10 -11.57 14.03
CA LYS A 132 16.54 -10.76 12.87
C LYS A 132 16.05 -11.35 11.55
N ASN A 133 16.06 -12.67 11.40
CA ASN A 133 15.54 -13.34 10.21
C ASN A 133 14.01 -13.23 10.08
N GLU A 134 13.25 -13.31 11.18
CA GLU A 134 11.80 -13.09 11.16
C GLU A 134 11.44 -11.65 10.78
N VAL A 135 12.09 -10.68 11.41
CA VAL A 135 11.89 -9.25 11.11
C VAL A 135 12.22 -8.95 9.65
N LYS A 136 13.30 -9.53 9.13
CA LYS A 136 13.67 -9.41 7.71
C LYS A 136 12.55 -9.89 6.79
N LYS A 137 12.08 -11.12 6.98
CA LYS A 137 11.01 -11.71 6.15
C LYS A 137 9.73 -10.88 6.20
N GLU A 138 9.38 -10.39 7.38
CA GLU A 138 8.19 -9.56 7.57
C GLU A 138 8.32 -8.20 6.87
N LEU A 139 9.49 -7.57 6.95
CA LEU A 139 9.78 -6.31 6.26
C LEU A 139 9.76 -6.49 4.74
N GLU A 140 10.39 -7.54 4.22
CA GLU A 140 10.37 -7.90 2.80
C GLU A 140 8.94 -8.07 2.28
N LEU A 141 8.09 -8.80 3.02
CA LEU A 141 6.69 -8.99 2.66
C LEU A 141 5.90 -7.66 2.67
N ASN A 142 6.13 -6.81 3.66
CA ASN A 142 5.44 -5.52 3.75
C ASN A 142 5.84 -4.57 2.62
N ILE A 143 7.11 -4.60 2.19
CA ILE A 143 7.59 -3.83 1.05
C ILE A 143 6.96 -4.33 -0.25
N ILE A 144 6.92 -5.66 -0.47
CA ILE A 144 6.26 -6.25 -1.65
C ILE A 144 4.78 -5.88 -1.68
N ASN A 145 4.08 -6.01 -0.54
CA ASN A 145 2.65 -5.69 -0.47
C ASN A 145 2.40 -4.20 -0.76
N LEU A 146 3.25 -3.31 -0.23
CA LEU A 146 3.18 -1.88 -0.53
C LEU A 146 3.36 -1.63 -2.02
N ILE A 147 4.37 -2.23 -2.65
CA ILE A 147 4.61 -2.07 -4.08
C ILE A 147 3.39 -2.57 -4.88
N ASN A 148 2.87 -3.76 -4.57
CA ASN A 148 1.70 -4.31 -5.27
C ASN A 148 0.41 -3.48 -5.08
N GLU A 149 0.24 -2.82 -3.93
CA GLU A 149 -0.91 -1.96 -3.65
C GLU A 149 -0.90 -0.70 -4.54
N PHE A 150 0.27 -0.11 -4.78
CA PHE A 150 0.39 1.20 -5.45
C PHE A 150 0.94 1.14 -6.89
N GLU A 151 1.64 0.08 -7.29
CA GLU A 151 2.30 -0.04 -8.60
C GLU A 151 1.69 -1.19 -9.41
N SER A 152 0.77 -0.86 -10.35
CA SER A 152 0.41 -1.64 -11.57
C SER A 152 -0.64 -0.95 -12.47
#